data_AF-X1SLV8-F1
#
_entry.id   AF-X1SLV8-F1
#
_cell.length_a   1.000
_cell.length_b   1.000
_cell.length_c   1.000
_cell.angle_alpha   90.00
_cell.angle_beta   90.00
_cell.angle_gamma   90.00
#
_symmetry.space_group_name_H-M   'P 1'
#
loop_
_entity.id
_entity.type
_entity.pdbx_description
1 polymer ?
#
loop_
_entity_poly.entity_id
_entity_poly.type
_entity_poly.pdbx_seq_one_letter_code
_entity_poly.pdbx_strand_id
1 'polypeptide(L)'
;MSGAALKTLLDEGWFSADQAFLTAFLQILSGRRDTAASTGVRLGPFVAMREIFVSSLEKSLAGQLSPKDAINEAEEKMNLLLKDYLELYGK
;
A
#
# COMPACT_ATOMS: atom_id res chain seq x y z
N MET A 1 -15.38 2.41 5.50
CA MET A 1 -16.51 1.60 6.02
C MET A 1 -16.66 1.82 7.51
N SER A 2 -17.88 2.07 7.98
CA SER A 2 -18.20 2.10 9.42
C SER A 2 -18.47 0.67 9.92
N GLY A 3 -18.29 0.42 11.21
CA GLY A 3 -18.65 -0.87 11.82
C GLY A 3 -20.12 -1.25 11.61
N ALA A 4 -21.01 -0.25 11.43
CA ALA A 4 -22.43 -0.46 11.16
C ALA A 4 -22.71 -1.15 9.80
N ALA A 5 -21.94 -0.79 8.75
CA ALA A 5 -22.09 -1.42 7.45
C ALA A 5 -21.60 -2.89 7.47
N LEU A 6 -20.51 -3.18 8.21
CA LEU A 6 -20.05 -4.56 8.40
C LEU A 6 -21.09 -5.39 9.17
N LYS A 7 -21.68 -4.82 10.23
CA LYS A 7 -22.72 -5.51 11.00
C LYS A 7 -23.92 -5.89 10.12
N THR A 8 -24.36 -4.99 9.25
CA THR A 8 -25.47 -5.25 8.31
C THR A 8 -25.17 -6.46 7.42
N LEU A 9 -23.96 -6.51 6.82
CA LEU A 9 -23.53 -7.64 5.98
C LEU A 9 -23.39 -8.96 6.76
N LEU A 10 -22.99 -8.90 8.04
CA LEU A 10 -22.95 -10.06 8.93
C LEU A 10 -24.36 -10.58 9.22
N ASP A 11 -25.29 -9.69 9.57
CA ASP A 11 -26.69 -10.04 9.85
C ASP A 11 -27.39 -10.63 8.62
N GLU A 12 -27.03 -10.17 7.41
CA GLU A 12 -27.54 -10.68 6.12
C GLU A 12 -26.90 -12.00 5.68
N GLY A 13 -25.89 -12.51 6.39
CA GLY A 13 -25.18 -13.74 6.01
C GLY A 13 -24.32 -13.61 4.76
N TRP A 14 -23.99 -12.40 4.33
CA TRP A 14 -23.30 -12.13 3.06
C TRP A 14 -21.95 -12.85 2.95
N PHE A 15 -21.23 -12.98 4.08
CA PHE A 15 -19.92 -13.66 4.14
C PHE A 15 -20.00 -15.18 4.22
N SER A 16 -21.20 -15.78 4.31
CA SER A 16 -21.35 -17.24 4.37
C SER A 16 -21.00 -17.92 3.05
N ALA A 17 -21.07 -17.19 1.93
CA ALA A 17 -20.67 -17.69 0.61
C ALA A 17 -19.14 -17.71 0.43
N ASP A 18 -18.42 -16.74 0.99
CA ASP A 18 -16.95 -16.68 0.99
C ASP A 18 -16.43 -15.86 2.18
N GLN A 19 -15.68 -16.51 3.07
CA GLN A 19 -15.11 -15.90 4.26
C GLN A 19 -13.92 -14.97 3.96
N ALA A 20 -13.28 -15.09 2.80
CA ALA A 20 -12.14 -14.24 2.43
C ALA A 20 -12.52 -12.75 2.40
N PHE A 21 -13.76 -12.44 2.04
CA PHE A 21 -14.25 -11.07 2.09
C PHE A 21 -14.35 -10.52 3.52
N LEU A 22 -14.75 -11.36 4.49
CA LEU A 22 -14.80 -10.94 5.89
C LEU A 22 -13.39 -10.60 6.40
N THR A 23 -12.40 -11.42 6.04
CA THR A 23 -10.99 -11.17 6.39
C THR A 23 -10.51 -9.81 5.88
N ALA A 24 -10.78 -9.46 4.62
CA ALA A 24 -10.38 -8.17 4.07
C ALA A 24 -11.02 -6.98 4.82
N PHE A 25 -12.30 -7.09 5.19
CA PHE A 25 -12.99 -6.05 5.95
C PHE A 25 -12.41 -5.89 7.35
N LEU A 26 -12.15 -7.01 8.03
CA LEU A 26 -11.55 -6.99 9.35
C LEU A 26 -10.15 -6.38 9.31
N GLN A 27 -9.33 -6.65 8.29
CA GLN A 27 -8.02 -6.02 8.11
C GLN A 27 -8.11 -4.49 8.00
N ILE A 28 -9.09 -3.95 7.26
CA ILE A 28 -9.30 -2.50 7.13
C ILE A 28 -9.77 -1.87 8.45
N LEU A 29 -10.56 -2.62 9.24
CA LEU A 29 -11.11 -2.13 10.51
C LEU A 29 -10.12 -2.26 11.68
N SER A 30 -9.26 -3.27 11.67
CA SER A 30 -8.22 -3.49 12.69
C SER A 30 -6.93 -2.71 12.42
N GLY A 31 -6.78 -2.14 11.22
CA GLY A 31 -5.64 -1.31 10.86
C GLY A 31 -5.44 -0.11 11.79
N ARG A 32 -4.18 0.32 11.94
CA ARG A 32 -3.82 1.53 12.68
C ARG A 32 -4.52 2.76 12.09
N ARG A 33 -4.99 3.64 12.98
CA ARG A 33 -5.62 4.92 12.62
C ARG A 33 -5.12 6.08 13.49
N ASP A 34 -4.05 5.83 14.23
CA ASP A 34 -3.48 6.77 15.19
C ASP A 34 -2.65 7.88 14.53
N THR A 35 -2.31 7.75 13.24
CA THR A 35 -1.58 8.77 12.47
C THR A 35 -2.21 9.04 11.11
N ALA A 36 -2.09 10.27 10.61
CA ALA A 36 -2.55 10.61 9.26
C ALA A 36 -1.87 9.74 8.17
N ALA A 37 -0.61 9.36 8.38
CA ALA A 37 0.14 8.50 7.46
C ALA A 37 -0.45 7.08 7.32
N SER A 38 -1.24 6.61 8.30
CA SER A 38 -1.90 5.30 8.25
C SER A 38 -3.20 5.28 7.44
N THR A 39 -3.68 6.43 6.97
CA THR A 39 -4.97 6.55 6.27
C THR A 39 -4.90 6.20 4.78
N GLY A 40 -3.68 6.13 4.23
CA GLY A 40 -3.43 5.86 2.82
C GLY A 40 -2.19 6.58 2.31
N VAL A 41 -1.87 6.37 1.04
CA VAL A 41 -0.70 6.93 0.37
C VAL A 41 -1.15 7.85 -0.76
N ARG A 42 -0.58 9.05 -0.83
CA ARG A 42 -0.78 10.01 -1.93
C ARG A 42 0.56 10.39 -2.52
N LEU A 43 0.89 9.81 -3.66
CA LEU A 43 2.13 10.05 -4.40
C LEU A 43 1.77 10.28 -5.87
N GLY A 44 2.29 11.34 -6.47
CA GLY A 44 2.00 11.71 -7.87
C GLY A 44 2.36 10.59 -8.85
N PRO A 45 3.65 10.18 -8.92
CA PRO A 45 4.09 9.15 -9.85
C PRO A 45 3.96 7.72 -9.26
N PHE A 46 2.85 7.42 -8.58
CA PHE A 46 2.66 6.16 -7.84
C PHE A 46 2.86 4.90 -8.69
N VAL A 47 2.38 4.89 -9.94
CA VAL A 47 2.49 3.72 -10.82
C VAL A 47 3.95 3.37 -11.11
N ALA A 48 4.75 4.36 -11.52
CA ALA A 48 6.18 4.18 -11.78
C ALA A 48 6.96 3.78 -10.52
N MET A 49 6.60 4.37 -9.36
CA MET A 49 7.20 4.00 -8.07
C MET A 49 6.95 2.54 -7.71
N ARG A 50 5.74 2.02 -7.97
CA ARG A 50 5.41 0.63 -7.72
C ARG A 50 6.29 -0.32 -8.54
N GLU A 51 6.58 0.04 -9.79
CA GLU A 51 7.46 -0.75 -10.67
C GLU A 51 8.90 -0.77 -10.15
N ILE A 52 9.43 0.38 -9.71
CA ILE A 52 10.75 0.47 -9.07
C ILE A 52 10.81 -0.41 -7.82
N PHE A 53 9.80 -0.32 -6.95
CA PHE A 53 9.74 -1.11 -5.73
C PHE A 53 9.72 -2.61 -6.03
N VAL A 54 8.90 -3.05 -6.99
CA VAL A 54 8.85 -4.47 -7.39
C VAL A 54 10.20 -4.93 -7.93
N SER A 55 10.84 -4.16 -8.82
CA SER A 55 12.15 -4.52 -9.36
C SER A 55 13.22 -4.64 -8.28
N SER A 56 13.27 -3.71 -7.32
CA SER A 56 14.19 -3.81 -6.19
C SER A 56 13.91 -5.02 -5.31
N LEU A 57 12.63 -5.34 -5.08
CA LEU A 57 12.23 -6.53 -4.33
C LEU A 57 12.67 -7.81 -5.04
N GLU A 58 12.52 -7.89 -6.37
CA GLU A 58 12.98 -9.02 -7.18
C GLU A 58 14.50 -9.23 -7.05
N LYS A 59 15.31 -8.16 -7.06
CA LYS A 59 16.75 -8.26 -6.82
C LYS A 59 17.09 -8.83 -5.44
N SER A 60 16.34 -8.45 -4.42
CA SER A 60 16.50 -9.00 -3.06
C SER A 60 16.15 -10.50 -3.03
N LEU A 61 15.01 -10.88 -3.61
CA LEU A 61 14.55 -12.26 -3.66
C LEU A 61 15.48 -13.16 -4.49
N ALA A 62 16.13 -12.60 -5.52
CA ALA A 62 17.15 -13.29 -6.31
C ALA A 62 18.53 -13.35 -5.64
N GLY A 63 18.70 -12.78 -4.44
CA GLY A 63 19.97 -12.74 -3.72
C GLY A 63 21.01 -11.79 -4.30
N GLN A 64 20.60 -10.89 -5.20
CA GLN A 64 21.50 -9.91 -5.83
C GLN A 64 21.78 -8.71 -4.92
N LEU A 65 20.81 -8.34 -4.09
CA LEU A 65 20.92 -7.30 -3.07
C LEU A 65 20.46 -7.85 -1.71
N SER A 66 20.99 -7.30 -0.62
CA SER A 66 20.37 -7.56 0.69
C SER A 66 18.99 -6.89 0.76
N PRO A 67 18.07 -7.35 1.63
CA PRO A 67 16.78 -6.68 1.80
C PRO A 67 16.90 -5.18 2.11
N LYS A 68 17.92 -4.80 2.88
CA LYS A 68 18.17 -3.39 3.20
C LYS A 68 18.61 -2.61 1.96
N ASP A 69 19.56 -3.14 1.19
CA ASP A 69 20.09 -2.44 0.02
C ASP A 69 19.05 -2.32 -1.10
N ALA A 70 18.20 -3.32 -1.28
CA ALA A 70 17.07 -3.25 -2.20
C ALA A 70 16.09 -2.12 -1.87
N ILE A 71 15.73 -1.99 -0.58
CA ILE A 71 14.83 -0.91 -0.14
C ILE A 71 15.50 0.47 -0.26
N ASN A 72 16.78 0.58 0.08
CA ASN A 72 17.54 1.82 -0.09
C ASN A 72 17.60 2.24 -1.57
N GLU A 73 17.86 1.30 -2.49
CA GLU A 73 17.88 1.58 -3.93
C GLU A 73 16.50 2.04 -4.42
N ALA A 74 15.42 1.40 -3.94
CA ALA A 74 14.06 1.80 -4.28
C ALA A 74 13.74 3.21 -3.77
N GLU A 75 14.09 3.50 -2.51
CA GLU A 75 13.89 4.82 -1.88
C GLU A 75 14.57 5.92 -2.70
N GLU A 76 15.85 5.75 -3.04
CA GLU A 76 16.62 6.74 -3.79
C GLU A 76 15.94 7.08 -5.12
N LYS A 77 15.57 6.04 -5.90
CA LYS A 77 14.94 6.21 -7.20
C LYS A 77 13.53 6.79 -7.12
N MET A 78 12.74 6.36 -6.14
CA MET A 78 11.39 6.89 -5.94
C MET A 78 11.43 8.36 -5.49
N ASN A 79 12.39 8.75 -4.66
CA ASN A 79 12.56 10.15 -4.24
C ASN A 79 12.92 11.07 -5.41
N LEU A 80 13.71 10.59 -6.37
CA LEU A 80 13.97 11.33 -7.62
C LEU A 80 12.67 11.56 -8.40
N LEU A 81 11.83 10.53 -8.56
CA LEU A 81 10.53 10.69 -9.22
C LEU A 81 9.60 11.67 -8.49
N LEU A 82 9.59 11.70 -7.15
CA LEU A 82 8.82 12.71 -6.41
C LEU A 82 9.31 14.11 -6.72
N LYS A 83 10.62 14.30 -6.74
CA LYS A 83 11.23 15.60 -7.04
C LYS A 83 10.82 16.06 -8.44
N ASP A 84 10.97 15.21 -9.45
CA ASP A 84 10.61 15.53 -10.83
C ASP A 84 9.12 15.86 -10.95
N TYR A 85 8.26 15.09 -10.28
CA TYR A 85 6.82 15.34 -10.26
C TYR A 85 6.48 16.72 -9.65
N LEU A 86 7.14 17.09 -8.55
CA LEU A 86 6.95 18.39 -7.90
C LEU A 86 7.44 19.54 -8.77
N GLU A 87 8.55 19.36 -9.50
CA GLU A 87 9.06 20.37 -10.44
C GLU A 87 8.08 20.62 -11.60
N LEU A 88 7.41 19.57 -12.09
CA LEU A 88 6.46 19.66 -13.20
C LEU A 88 5.07 20.15 -12.78
N TYR A 89 4.58 19.71 -11.62
CA TYR A 89 3.17 19.83 -11.23
C TYR A 89 2.92 20.44 -9.85
N GLY A 90 3.96 20.80 -9.09
CA GLY A 90 3.86 21.28 -7.70
C GLY A 90 3.35 22.70 -7.50
N LYS A 91 2.51 23.22 -8.41
CA LYS A 91 1.88 24.55 -8.29
C LYS A 91 0.53 24.49 -7.59
#